data_AF-A0A934HHF6-F1
#
_entry.id   AF-A0A934HHF6-F1
#
_cell.length_a   1.000
_cell.length_b   1.000
_cell.length_c   1.000
_cell.angle_alpha   90.00
_cell.angle_beta   90.00
_cell.angle_gamma   90.00
#
_symmetry.space_group_name_H-M   'P 1'
#
loop_
_entity.id
_entity.type
_entity.pdbx_description
1 polymer ?
#
loop_
_entity_poly.entity_id
_entity_poly.type
_entity_poly.pdbx_seq_one_letter_code
_entity_poly.pdbx_strand_id
1 'polypeptide(L)'
;AYDKCLALPFWTYIDAGGGVWGCSAYLGDERFLFGGIYEKTFEDIWQGEKRKKVMEYVAKELSTGECRQNCRMDEVNRYLWELKNPSTHVNFI
;
A
#
# COMPACT_ATOMS: atom_id res chain seq x y z
N ALA A 1 2.71 -7.33 -15.63
CA ALA A 1 1.80 -6.26 -15.18
C ALA A 1 1.02 -6.80 -13.98
N TYR A 2 0.60 -5.93 -13.06
CA TYR A 2 -0.20 -6.30 -11.89
C TYR A 2 -1.45 -5.42 -11.83
N ASP A 3 -2.58 -6.00 -11.44
CA ASP A 3 -3.88 -5.28 -11.44
C ASP A 3 -4.23 -4.67 -10.07
N LYS A 4 -3.53 -5.11 -9.01
CA LYS A 4 -3.75 -4.68 -7.63
C LYS A 4 -2.43 -4.32 -6.97
N CYS A 5 -2.49 -3.32 -6.08
CA CYS A 5 -1.35 -2.95 -5.25
C CYS A 5 -1.26 -3.92 -4.07
N LEU A 6 -0.26 -4.79 -4.09
CA LEU A 6 0.05 -5.73 -3.01
C LEU A 6 1.14 -5.20 -2.07
N ALA A 7 1.81 -4.10 -2.42
CA ALA A 7 2.94 -3.56 -1.68
C ALA A 7 2.54 -2.69 -0.47
N LEU A 8 1.32 -2.13 -0.47
CA LEU A 8 0.86 -1.19 0.58
C LEU A 8 0.87 -1.74 2.02
N PRO A 9 0.64 -3.04 2.28
CA PRO A 9 0.82 -3.61 3.61
C PRO A 9 2.24 -3.50 4.17
N PHE A 10 3.26 -3.33 3.32
CA PHE A 10 4.69 -3.39 3.66
C PHE A 10 5.39 -2.02 3.64
N TRP A 11 4.65 -0.94 3.44
CA TRP A 11 5.23 0.38 3.22
C TRP A 11 4.34 1.50 3.79
N THR A 12 4.95 2.60 4.22
CA THR A 12 4.26 3.84 4.60
C THR A 12 5.17 5.04 4.48
N TYR A 13 4.62 6.24 4.55
CA TYR A 13 5.34 7.51 4.61
C TYR A 13 4.97 8.25 5.89
N ILE A 14 5.92 8.98 6.45
CA ILE A 14 5.65 9.98 7.48
C ILE A 14 6.00 11.34 6.87
N ASP A 15 5.05 12.26 6.84
CA ASP A 15 5.30 13.61 6.34
C ASP A 15 5.89 14.54 7.40
N ALA A 16 6.21 15.78 7.03
CA ALA A 16 6.77 16.77 7.94
C ALA A 16 5.80 17.22 9.06
N GLY A 17 4.50 16.97 8.89
CA GLY A 17 3.47 17.21 9.92
C GLY A 17 3.27 16.02 10.86
N GLY A 18 4.03 14.93 10.69
CA GLY A 18 3.89 13.70 11.48
C GLY A 18 2.75 12.79 11.04
N GLY A 19 2.09 13.08 9.91
CA GLY A 19 1.05 12.24 9.35
C GLY A 19 1.63 10.95 8.77
N VAL A 20 1.03 9.80 9.12
CA VAL A 20 1.38 8.47 8.61
C VAL A 20 0.46 8.13 7.45
N TRP A 21 1.03 8.02 6.25
CA TRP A 21 0.30 7.86 5.00
C TRP A 21 0.54 6.51 4.34
N GLY A 22 -0.50 5.92 3.77
CA GLY A 22 -0.39 4.67 3.03
C GLY A 22 0.42 4.80 1.74
N CYS A 23 0.16 5.84 0.94
CA CYS A 23 0.75 5.95 -0.40
C CYS A 23 1.12 7.40 -0.75
N SER A 24 2.33 7.60 -1.29
CA SER A 24 2.78 8.94 -1.70
C SER A 24 2.08 9.47 -2.96
N ALA A 25 1.38 8.62 -3.72
CA ALA A 25 0.54 9.05 -4.83
C ALA A 25 -0.80 9.65 -4.37
N TYR A 26 -1.19 9.39 -3.11
CA TYR A 26 -2.45 9.82 -2.51
C TYR A 26 -2.22 10.72 -1.28
N LEU A 27 -1.10 11.47 -1.26
CA LEU A 27 -0.92 12.51 -0.23
C LEU A 27 -2.01 13.58 -0.38
N GLY A 28 -2.61 13.96 0.74
CA GLY A 28 -3.77 14.88 0.78
C GLY A 28 -5.11 14.18 0.61
N ASP A 29 -5.15 12.89 0.28
CA ASP A 29 -6.37 12.10 0.34
C ASP A 29 -6.52 11.50 1.74
N GLU A 30 -7.43 12.06 2.54
CA GLU A 30 -7.70 11.65 3.92
C GLU A 30 -8.03 10.17 4.08
N ARG A 31 -8.47 9.48 3.01
CA ARG A 31 -8.64 8.04 3.03
C ARG A 31 -7.32 7.35 3.36
N PHE A 32 -6.20 7.83 2.81
CA PHE A 32 -4.87 7.23 2.98
C PHE A 32 -4.11 7.75 4.21
N LEU A 33 -4.68 8.66 5.01
CA LEU A 33 -4.09 9.12 6.28
C LEU A 33 -4.48 8.18 7.43
N PHE A 34 -3.51 7.40 7.90
CA PHE A 34 -3.73 6.44 8.99
C PHE A 34 -3.84 7.11 10.36
N GLY A 35 -3.10 8.20 10.58
CA GLY A 35 -3.06 8.96 11.83
C GLY A 35 -1.81 9.83 11.92
N GLY A 36 -1.64 10.54 13.03
CA GLY A 36 -0.44 11.34 13.30
C GLY A 36 0.34 10.81 14.50
N ILE A 37 1.67 10.82 14.38
CA ILE A 37 2.57 10.32 15.44
C ILE A 37 2.64 11.23 16.67
N TYR A 38 2.05 12.43 16.60
CA TYR A 38 1.94 13.34 17.73
C TYR A 38 0.74 13.01 18.62
N GLU A 39 -0.27 12.32 18.10
CA GLU A 39 -1.47 11.94 18.83
C GLU A 39 -1.46 10.47 19.30
N LYS A 40 -0.81 9.58 18.55
CA LYS A 40 -0.79 8.13 18.81
C LYS A 40 0.58 7.53 18.54
N THR A 41 0.87 6.39 19.18
CA THR A 41 2.07 5.63 18.82
C THR A 41 1.96 5.12 17.39
N PHE A 42 3.11 4.92 16.73
CA PHE A 42 3.11 4.32 15.39
C PHE A 42 2.41 2.95 15.38
N GLU A 43 2.59 2.15 16.44
CA GLU A 43 1.95 0.85 16.58
C GLU A 43 0.42 0.96 16.58
N ASP A 44 -0.14 1.88 17.37
CA ASP A 44 -1.59 2.12 17.44
C ASP A 44 -2.15 2.60 16.08
N ILE A 45 -1.37 3.40 15.34
CA ILE A 45 -1.74 3.87 14.00
C ILE A 45 -1.71 2.70 13.01
N TRP A 46 -0.66 1.89 13.07
CA TRP A 46 -0.41 0.79 12.12
C TRP A 46 -1.36 -0.38 12.31
N GLN A 47 -1.73 -0.68 13.55
CA GLN A 47 -2.71 -1.71 13.89
C GLN A 47 -4.15 -1.15 13.93
N GLY A 48 -4.32 0.16 13.71
CA GLY A 48 -5.60 0.84 13.83
C GLY A 48 -6.59 0.57 12.70
N GLU A 49 -7.87 0.81 13.01
CA GLU A 49 -9.01 0.61 12.09
C GLU A 49 -8.93 1.44 10.80
N LYS A 50 -8.33 2.64 10.85
CA LYS A 50 -8.14 3.46 9.65
C LYS A 50 -7.30 2.73 8.60
N ARG A 51 -6.11 2.22 8.99
CA ARG A 51 -5.24 1.47 8.07
C ARG A 51 -5.95 0.23 7.55
N LYS A 52 -6.67 -0.51 8.40
CA LYS A 52 -7.44 -1.70 7.99
C LYS A 52 -8.45 -1.38 6.88
N LYS A 53 -9.25 -0.32 7.03
CA LYS A 53 -10.21 0.13 6.00
C LYS A 53 -9.54 0.49 4.68
N VAL A 54 -8.36 1.11 4.72
CA VAL A 54 -7.59 1.42 3.51
C VAL A 54 -7.08 0.16 2.84
N MET A 55 -6.56 -0.82 3.60
CA MET A 55 -6.13 -2.08 3.02
C MET A 55 -7.29 -2.82 2.34
N GLU A 56 -8.49 -2.77 2.93
CA GLU A 56 -9.70 -3.34 2.32
C GLU A 56 -10.09 -2.60 1.02
N TYR A 57 -10.07 -1.27 1.04
CA TYR A 57 -10.32 -0.44 -0.15
C TYR A 57 -9.30 -0.74 -1.27
N VAL A 58 -8.03 -0.80 -0.93
CA VAL A 58 -6.94 -1.07 -1.88
C VAL A 58 -7.08 -2.47 -2.50
N ALA A 59 -7.45 -3.46 -1.69
CA ALA A 59 -7.60 -4.84 -2.15
C ALA A 59 -8.81 -5.02 -3.08
N LYS A 60 -9.92 -4.32 -2.81
CA LYS A 60 -11.20 -4.52 -3.51
C LYS A 60 -11.39 -3.52 -4.65
N GLU A 61 -11.22 -2.24 -4.38
CA GLU A 61 -11.71 -1.15 -5.24
C GLU A 61 -10.59 -0.50 -6.04
N LEU A 62 -9.41 -0.26 -5.44
CA LEU A 62 -8.32 0.42 -6.14
C LEU A 62 -7.82 -0.38 -7.35
N SER A 63 -7.69 0.29 -8.49
CA SER A 63 -7.07 -0.25 -9.70
C SER A 63 -5.71 0.38 -9.92
N THR A 64 -4.69 -0.44 -10.20
CA THR A 64 -3.33 0.06 -10.48
C THR A 64 -3.22 0.72 -11.86
N GLY A 65 -4.22 0.53 -12.74
CA GLY A 65 -4.34 1.30 -13.98
C GLY A 65 -4.62 2.79 -13.77
N GLU A 66 -5.17 3.17 -12.60
CA GLU A 66 -5.42 4.56 -12.23
C GLU A 66 -4.23 5.19 -11.47
N CYS A 67 -3.19 4.40 -11.17
CA CYS A 67 -2.00 4.87 -10.47
C CYS A 67 -0.99 5.53 -11.43
N ARG A 68 -0.12 6.38 -10.88
CA ARG A 68 0.99 6.97 -11.64
C ARG A 68 1.97 5.90 -12.13
N GLN A 69 2.51 6.09 -13.34
CA GLN A 69 3.41 5.14 -14.00
C GLN A 69 4.76 4.96 -13.28
N ASN A 70 5.27 6.00 -12.61
CA ASN A 70 6.54 5.97 -11.88
C ASN A 70 6.36 5.61 -10.39
N CYS A 71 5.60 4.55 -10.12
CA CYS A 71 5.35 4.10 -8.76
C CYS A 71 6.64 3.53 -8.13
N ARG A 72 7.03 4.04 -6.96
CA ARG A 72 8.22 3.55 -6.22
C ARG A 72 8.09 2.07 -5.80
N MET A 73 6.86 1.58 -5.73
CA MET A 73 6.52 0.22 -5.34
C MET A 73 6.28 -0.72 -6.54
N ASP A 74 6.60 -0.32 -7.77
CA ASP A 74 6.41 -1.14 -8.99
C ASP A 74 7.08 -2.52 -8.85
N GLU A 75 8.39 -2.55 -8.56
CA GLU A 75 9.14 -3.81 -8.39
C GLU A 75 8.59 -4.70 -7.27
N VAL A 76 8.23 -4.10 -6.12
CA VAL A 76 7.63 -4.84 -5.00
C VAL A 76 6.28 -5.44 -5.41
N ASN A 77 5.46 -4.67 -6.14
CA ASN A 77 4.17 -5.16 -6.63
C ASN A 77 4.34 -6.28 -7.67
N ARG A 78 5.29 -6.17 -8.60
CA ARG A 78 5.57 -7.23 -9.58
C ARG A 78 5.95 -8.54 -8.90
N TYR A 79 6.88 -8.46 -7.95
CA TYR A 79 7.31 -9.63 -7.19
C TYR A 79 6.15 -10.25 -6.38
N LEU A 80 5.42 -9.44 -5.62
CA LEU A 80 4.28 -9.93 -4.82
C LEU A 80 3.15 -10.47 -5.70
N TRP A 81 2.97 -9.92 -6.90
CA TRP A 81 1.97 -10.40 -7.86
C TRP A 81 2.31 -11.79 -8.37
N GLU A 82 3.58 -12.04 -8.73
CA GLU A 82 4.06 -13.36 -9.15
C GLU A 82 3.92 -14.39 -8.02
N LEU A 83 4.23 -14.01 -6.77
CA LEU A 83 4.02 -14.88 -5.61
C LEU A 83 2.55 -15.24 -5.38
N LYS A 84 1.65 -14.28 -5.60
CA LYS A 84 0.20 -14.48 -5.40
C LYS A 84 -0.48 -15.17 -6.59
N ASN A 85 0.10 -15.04 -7.78
CA ASN A 85 -0.38 -15.61 -9.03
C ASN A 85 0.75 -16.41 -9.71
N PRO A 86 1.20 -17.52 -9.09
CA PRO A 86 2.31 -18.28 -9.62
C PRO A 86 1.97 -18.84 -11.00
N SER A 87 2.93 -18.82 -11.92
CA SER A 87 2.80 -19.53 -13.18
C SER A 87 2.83 -21.04 -12.94
N THR A 88 2.31 -21.83 -13.88
CA THR A 88 2.32 -23.30 -13.80
C THR A 88 3.71 -23.92 -13.70
N HIS A 89 4.78 -23.18 -14.02
CA HIS A 89 6.15 -23.69 -14.09
C HIS A 89 7.17 -22.92 -13.24
N VAL A 90 6.77 -22.31 -12.12
CA VAL A 90 7.69 -21.55 -11.25
C VAL A 90 8.92 -22.33 -10.75
N ASN A 91 8.90 -23.68 -10.76
CA ASN A 91 9.97 -24.53 -10.22
C ASN A 91 10.50 -25.60 -11.18
N PHE A 92 10.24 -25.52 -12.49
CA PHE A 92 10.86 -26.47 -13.42
C PHE A 92 12.28 -26.01 -13.76
N ILE A 93 13.26 -26.76 -13.25
CA ILE A 93 14.67 -26.78 -13.66
C ILE A 93 14.79 -27.63 -14.93
#